data_AF-A0A4S5CVM5-F1
#
_entry.id   AF-A0A4S5CVM5-F1
#
_cell.length_a   1.000
_cell.length_b   1.000
_cell.length_c   1.000
_cell.angle_alpha   90.00
_cell.angle_beta   90.00
_cell.angle_gamma   90.00
#
_symmetry.space_group_name_H-M   'P 1'
#
loop_
_entity.id
_entity.type
_entity.pdbx_description
1 polymer ?
#
loop_
_entity_poly.entity_id
_entity_poly.type
_entity_poly.pdbx_seq_one_letter_code
_entity_poly.pdbx_strand_id
1 'polypeptide(L)'
;MMSAQDVPVDFASRQDTAAAVHRNAGLDALRACLTLLVVFHHCAITYGALGGWYYHEVAAGPSVESALLTLFCAINQAFFMGLFFFLAGYYTSPSIDRKGAARFLADRFIRLGLPLLVYGFVIGPATIALAQSGAGHPFADTLGRLWRKGTFENGPMWFAEALLMFSAAAALWHIAFRRTVARDTNRPARNPFPSDRTLAAAALLTGIAALALRSRWPVGINVWGLQLGYFASYVVLYAAGCRTARVHWIEHLPARQVRLWWRIALLALPVLPVAYLLAKHVPALRGHPQEVIYAFWEPLVAWGTSLFLASRFQRRFDRLTGAWQSLSRRAYTIYIIHPPVLVGIALVWRTVPVSPFLKFAVTGGVACVTCYLIAGLLLRVPRLASIL
;
A
#
# COMPACT_ATOMS: atom_id res chain seq x y z
N MET A 1 30.15 -41.86 38.14
CA MET A 1 28.68 -41.70 38.16
C MET A 1 28.37 -40.26 38.53
N MET A 2 28.13 -39.41 37.52
CA MET A 2 27.82 -37.99 37.70
C MET A 2 26.32 -37.84 37.95
N SER A 3 25.95 -37.33 39.12
CA SER A 3 24.57 -37.02 39.50
C SER A 3 24.25 -35.57 39.10
N ALA A 4 23.11 -35.38 38.46
CA ALA A 4 22.69 -34.15 37.81
C ALA A 4 22.46 -33.00 38.81
N GLN A 5 23.04 -31.85 38.48
CA GLN A 5 22.77 -30.57 39.13
C GLN A 5 21.43 -30.00 38.65
N ASP A 6 20.62 -29.56 39.59
CA ASP A 6 19.49 -28.67 39.37
C ASP A 6 19.98 -27.34 38.77
N VAL A 7 19.64 -27.09 37.51
CA VAL A 7 19.79 -25.77 36.87
C VAL A 7 18.40 -25.15 36.83
N PRO A 8 18.13 -24.04 37.55
CA PRO A 8 16.88 -23.32 37.40
C PRO A 8 16.84 -22.70 35.99
N VAL A 9 15.87 -23.14 35.18
CA VAL A 9 15.59 -22.57 33.87
C VAL A 9 14.92 -21.22 34.09
N ASP A 10 15.73 -20.17 34.16
CA ASP A 10 15.27 -18.80 34.16
C ASP A 10 14.72 -18.44 32.77
N PHE A 11 13.39 -18.47 32.62
CA PHE A 11 12.66 -17.94 31.46
C PHE A 11 12.60 -16.40 31.48
N ALA A 12 13.61 -15.73 32.04
CA ALA A 12 13.80 -14.32 31.83
C ALA A 12 14.03 -14.06 30.33
N SER A 13 13.05 -13.38 29.74
CA SER A 13 13.11 -12.82 28.40
C SER A 13 14.48 -12.17 28.17
N ARG A 14 15.35 -12.83 27.40
CA ARG A 14 16.45 -12.14 26.73
C ARG A 14 15.80 -11.10 25.84
N GLN A 15 15.70 -9.89 26.36
CA GLN A 15 15.56 -8.70 25.55
C GLN A 15 16.67 -8.80 24.50
N ASP A 16 16.26 -8.92 23.24
CA ASP A 16 17.12 -8.86 22.06
C ASP A 16 17.87 -7.51 22.07
N THR A 17 18.95 -7.42 22.85
CA THR A 17 19.96 -6.34 22.81
C THR A 17 21.05 -6.64 21.79
N ALA A 18 20.79 -7.54 20.82
CA ALA A 18 21.66 -7.81 19.69
C ALA A 18 21.18 -7.02 18.46
N ALA A 19 21.79 -5.85 18.27
CA ALA A 19 21.75 -5.01 17.05
C ALA A 19 20.35 -4.75 16.49
N ALA A 20 19.68 -3.71 17.00
CA ALA A 20 18.58 -3.07 16.31
C ALA A 20 19.05 -2.67 14.91
N VAL A 21 18.70 -3.48 13.90
CA VAL A 21 18.76 -3.11 12.49
C VAL A 21 18.26 -1.68 12.41
N HIS A 22 19.10 -0.76 11.93
CA HIS A 22 18.75 0.64 11.74
C HIS A 22 17.41 0.71 11.00
N ARG A 23 16.30 0.88 11.75
CA ARG A 23 14.98 1.10 11.17
C ARG A 23 15.11 2.41 10.40
N ASN A 24 14.94 2.35 9.08
CA ASN A 24 15.11 3.53 8.25
C ASN A 24 13.96 4.51 8.54
N ALA A 25 14.26 5.51 9.36
CA ALA A 25 13.30 6.51 9.83
C ALA A 25 12.59 7.21 8.65
N GLY A 26 13.33 7.52 7.58
CA GLY A 26 12.77 8.07 6.35
C GLY A 26 11.71 7.17 5.73
N LEU A 27 12.00 5.88 5.54
CA LEU A 27 11.04 4.94 4.96
C LEU A 27 9.82 4.70 5.87
N ASP A 28 10.02 4.71 7.17
CA ASP A 28 8.94 4.60 8.16
C ASP A 28 8.01 5.82 8.12
N ALA A 29 8.56 7.05 8.07
CA ALA A 29 7.76 8.27 7.90
C ALA A 29 7.06 8.32 6.53
N LEU A 30 7.71 7.83 5.47
CA LEU A 30 7.11 7.73 4.15
C LEU A 30 5.90 6.80 4.17
N ARG A 31 6.07 5.56 4.68
CA ARG A 31 4.98 4.59 4.85
C ARG A 31 3.81 5.18 5.64
N ALA A 32 4.11 5.93 6.70
CA ALA A 32 3.11 6.60 7.52
C ALA A 32 2.30 7.65 6.73
N CYS A 33 2.98 8.49 5.95
CA CYS A 33 2.32 9.49 5.08
C CYS A 33 1.45 8.82 4.00
N LEU A 34 1.98 7.79 3.34
CA LEU A 34 1.23 7.04 2.33
C LEU A 34 -0.03 6.40 2.93
N THR A 35 0.02 6.00 4.20
CA THR A 35 -1.16 5.44 4.88
C THR A 35 -2.24 6.48 5.10
N LEU A 36 -1.89 7.72 5.46
CA LEU A 36 -2.86 8.82 5.50
C LEU A 36 -3.40 9.14 4.11
N LEU A 37 -2.54 9.06 3.08
CA LEU A 37 -2.94 9.25 1.69
C LEU A 37 -3.95 8.19 1.22
N VAL A 38 -3.89 6.94 1.71
CA VAL A 38 -4.92 5.90 1.47
C VAL A 38 -6.29 6.37 1.98
N VAL A 39 -6.34 6.97 3.18
CA VAL A 39 -7.59 7.50 3.74
C VAL A 39 -8.16 8.59 2.84
N PHE A 40 -7.33 9.53 2.39
CA PHE A 40 -7.76 10.57 1.44
C PHE A 40 -8.16 9.98 0.08
N HIS A 41 -7.46 8.95 -0.43
CA HIS A 41 -7.83 8.30 -1.69
C HIS A 41 -9.26 7.76 -1.64
N HIS A 42 -9.62 7.03 -0.58
CA HIS A 42 -10.98 6.53 -0.41
C HIS A 42 -12.00 7.62 -0.07
N CYS A 43 -11.56 8.69 0.59
CA CYS A 43 -12.38 9.87 0.81
C CYS A 43 -12.73 10.57 -0.51
N ALA A 44 -11.80 10.66 -1.45
CA ALA A 44 -12.06 11.21 -2.77
C ALA A 44 -13.10 10.38 -3.53
N ILE A 45 -13.03 9.04 -3.45
CA ILE A 45 -14.02 8.14 -4.06
C ILE A 45 -15.41 8.33 -3.45
N THR A 46 -15.48 8.57 -2.13
CA THR A 46 -16.76 8.87 -1.43
C THR A 46 -17.44 10.13 -1.99
N TYR A 47 -16.65 11.13 -2.40
CA TYR A 47 -17.14 12.45 -2.84
C TYR A 47 -17.01 12.70 -4.35
N GLY A 48 -16.93 11.64 -5.17
CA GLY A 48 -17.08 11.77 -6.62
C GLY A 48 -15.85 11.42 -7.46
N ALA A 49 -14.81 10.81 -6.90
CA ALA A 49 -13.77 10.17 -7.72
C ALA A 49 -14.21 8.80 -8.25
N LEU A 50 -13.66 8.38 -9.40
CA LEU A 50 -13.77 7.00 -9.85
C LEU A 50 -13.00 6.03 -8.93
N GLY A 51 -13.62 4.91 -8.59
CA GLY A 51 -13.00 3.83 -7.82
C GLY A 51 -14.04 2.96 -7.10
N GLY A 52 -13.63 1.78 -6.64
CA GLY A 52 -14.47 0.93 -5.79
C GLY A 52 -14.35 1.35 -4.33
N TRP A 53 -15.50 1.58 -3.68
CA TRP A 53 -15.55 1.91 -2.26
C TRP A 53 -16.87 1.50 -1.61
N TYR A 54 -16.90 1.47 -0.27
CA TYR A 54 -18.07 1.05 0.52
C TYR A 54 -19.26 2.01 0.44
N TYR A 55 -19.00 3.31 0.33
CA TYR A 55 -20.03 4.34 0.36
C TYR A 55 -19.70 5.47 -0.60
N HIS A 56 -20.63 5.79 -1.48
CA HIS A 56 -20.53 6.93 -2.38
C HIS A 56 -21.64 7.91 -2.03
N GLU A 57 -21.26 9.07 -1.49
CA GLU A 57 -22.21 10.15 -1.23
C GLU A 57 -22.48 10.94 -2.51
N VAL A 58 -21.41 11.19 -3.27
CA VAL A 58 -21.48 11.84 -4.59
C VAL A 58 -20.97 10.87 -5.63
N ALA A 59 -21.78 10.60 -6.65
CA ALA A 59 -21.39 9.76 -7.77
C ALA A 59 -20.35 10.49 -8.65
N ALA A 60 -19.41 9.74 -9.21
CA ALA A 60 -18.48 10.29 -10.19
C ALA A 60 -19.24 10.74 -11.45
N GLY A 61 -18.82 11.85 -12.05
CA GLY A 61 -19.55 12.49 -13.14
C GLY A 61 -18.72 13.51 -13.93
N PRO A 62 -19.34 14.26 -14.86
CA PRO A 62 -18.63 15.14 -15.77
C PRO A 62 -18.16 16.47 -15.15
N SER A 63 -18.51 16.74 -13.89
CA SER A 63 -18.12 17.95 -13.15
C SER A 63 -16.60 18.09 -13.02
N VAL A 64 -16.11 19.33 -12.93
CA VAL A 64 -14.68 19.63 -12.73
C VAL A 64 -14.17 19.03 -11.40
N GLU A 65 -14.99 19.07 -10.35
CA GLU A 65 -14.66 18.52 -9.04
C GLU A 65 -14.42 17.01 -9.10
N SER A 66 -15.35 16.27 -9.71
CA SER A 66 -15.21 14.82 -9.93
C SER A 66 -13.98 14.50 -10.79
N ALA A 67 -13.70 15.28 -11.82
CA ALA A 67 -12.53 15.10 -12.67
C ALA A 67 -11.21 15.31 -11.89
N LEU A 68 -11.14 16.33 -11.04
CA LEU A 68 -9.97 16.63 -10.21
C LEU A 68 -9.77 15.58 -9.10
N LEU A 69 -10.84 15.14 -8.44
CA LEU A 69 -10.77 14.05 -7.46
C LEU A 69 -10.38 12.72 -8.12
N THR A 70 -10.87 12.45 -9.32
CA THR A 70 -10.48 11.28 -10.12
C THR A 70 -9.01 11.36 -10.53
N LEU A 71 -8.52 12.54 -10.94
CA LEU A 71 -7.11 12.75 -11.24
C LEU A 71 -6.25 12.52 -9.99
N PHE A 72 -6.67 13.02 -8.83
CA PHE A 72 -6.02 12.74 -7.55
C PHE A 72 -5.93 11.23 -7.29
N CYS A 73 -7.02 10.48 -7.49
CA CYS A 73 -7.01 9.02 -7.35
C CYS A 73 -6.10 8.32 -8.36
N ALA A 74 -6.10 8.75 -9.62
CA ALA A 74 -5.25 8.19 -10.67
C ALA A 74 -3.76 8.41 -10.40
N ILE A 75 -3.40 9.62 -9.95
CA ILE A 75 -2.02 9.94 -9.54
C ILE A 75 -1.62 9.10 -8.35
N ASN A 76 -2.48 8.98 -7.32
CA ASN A 76 -2.21 8.11 -6.18
C ASN A 76 -1.93 6.69 -6.68
N GLN A 77 -2.88 6.08 -7.41
CA GLN A 77 -2.75 4.72 -7.97
C GLN A 77 -1.48 4.50 -8.78
N ALA A 78 -0.97 5.52 -9.47
CA ALA A 78 0.25 5.41 -10.24
C ALA A 78 1.46 5.01 -9.39
N PHE A 79 1.61 5.53 -8.16
CA PHE A 79 2.84 5.32 -7.39
C PHE A 79 2.63 4.66 -6.02
N PHE A 80 1.59 5.00 -5.26
CA PHE A 80 1.60 4.72 -3.82
C PHE A 80 1.48 3.23 -3.48
N MET A 81 0.64 2.46 -4.18
CA MET A 81 0.51 1.02 -3.97
C MET A 81 1.79 0.31 -4.40
N GLY A 82 2.32 0.66 -5.56
CA GLY A 82 3.62 0.19 -6.02
C GLY A 82 4.73 0.49 -5.02
N LEU A 83 4.76 1.69 -4.45
CA LEU A 83 5.73 2.11 -3.44
C LEU A 83 5.55 1.33 -2.13
N PHE A 84 4.32 1.03 -1.70
CA PHE A 84 4.08 0.12 -0.57
C PHE A 84 4.63 -1.28 -0.84
N PHE A 85 4.44 -1.84 -2.04
CA PHE A 85 5.04 -3.11 -2.44
C PHE A 85 6.56 -3.05 -2.46
N PHE A 86 7.16 -1.97 -2.97
CA PHE A 86 8.60 -1.75 -2.90
C PHE A 86 9.12 -1.73 -1.46
N LEU A 87 8.48 -0.97 -0.57
CA LEU A 87 8.84 -0.90 0.85
C LEU A 87 8.69 -2.28 1.53
N ALA A 88 7.61 -3.01 1.22
CA ALA A 88 7.42 -4.35 1.75
C ALA A 88 8.52 -5.32 1.29
N GLY A 89 8.87 -5.30 0.00
CA GLY A 89 9.97 -6.08 -0.57
C GLY A 89 11.33 -5.74 0.05
N TYR A 90 11.58 -4.45 0.30
CA TYR A 90 12.80 -3.98 0.96
C TYR A 90 13.00 -4.63 2.35
N TYR A 91 11.93 -4.80 3.12
CA TYR A 91 12.02 -5.45 4.43
C TYR A 91 11.92 -6.99 4.37
N THR A 92 11.51 -7.58 3.25
CA THR A 92 11.34 -9.03 3.13
C THR A 92 12.68 -9.78 3.14
N SER A 93 13.62 -9.41 2.28
CA SER A 93 14.89 -10.16 2.15
C SER A 93 15.69 -10.22 3.47
N PRO A 94 15.97 -9.09 4.16
CA PRO A 94 16.67 -9.12 5.45
C PRO A 94 15.89 -9.87 6.55
N SER A 95 14.55 -9.89 6.47
CA SER A 95 13.75 -10.63 7.44
C SER A 95 13.81 -12.14 7.23
N ILE A 96 13.86 -12.61 5.98
CA ILE A 96 14.04 -14.04 5.67
C ILE A 96 15.43 -14.48 6.10
N ASP A 97 16.47 -13.71 5.75
CA ASP A 97 17.87 -14.04 6.07
C ASP A 97 18.09 -14.16 7.59
N ARG A 98 17.44 -13.29 8.40
CA ARG A 98 17.55 -13.33 9.86
C ARG A 98 16.75 -14.45 10.53
N LYS A 99 15.54 -14.73 10.05
CA LYS A 99 14.59 -15.62 10.76
C LYS A 99 14.53 -17.04 10.18
N GLY A 100 14.99 -17.22 8.94
CA GLY A 100 14.67 -18.38 8.11
C GLY A 100 13.25 -18.30 7.52
N ALA A 101 13.05 -19.02 6.40
CA ALA A 101 11.81 -18.96 5.62
C ALA A 101 10.56 -19.37 6.41
N ALA A 102 10.62 -20.45 7.20
CA ALA A 102 9.47 -20.96 7.94
C ALA A 102 8.97 -19.95 9.01
N ARG A 103 9.88 -19.45 9.85
CA ARG A 103 9.54 -18.45 10.88
C ARG A 103 9.11 -17.12 10.26
N PHE A 104 9.73 -16.71 9.14
CA PHE A 104 9.30 -15.54 8.39
C PHE A 104 7.83 -15.67 7.93
N LEU A 105 7.45 -16.81 7.35
CA LEU A 105 6.08 -17.03 6.89
C LEU A 105 5.09 -17.06 8.06
N ALA A 106 5.41 -17.78 9.14
CA ALA A 106 4.57 -17.81 10.33
C ALA A 106 4.31 -16.39 10.88
N ASP A 107 5.36 -15.58 11.01
CA ASP A 107 5.23 -14.18 11.45
C ASP A 107 4.36 -13.35 10.49
N ARG A 108 4.46 -13.57 9.17
CA ARG A 108 3.64 -12.87 8.17
C ARG A 108 2.18 -13.30 8.24
N PHE A 109 1.89 -14.59 8.41
CA PHE A 109 0.51 -15.07 8.59
C PHE A 109 -0.13 -14.50 9.84
N ILE A 110 0.60 -14.38 10.95
CA ILE A 110 0.08 -13.76 12.17
C ILE A 110 -0.13 -12.26 11.98
N ARG A 111 0.83 -11.55 11.39
CA ARG A 111 0.79 -10.07 11.29
C ARG A 111 -0.04 -9.52 10.14
N LEU A 112 -0.30 -10.32 9.10
CA LEU A 112 -1.08 -9.91 7.93
C LEU A 112 -2.32 -10.78 7.74
N GLY A 113 -2.17 -12.10 7.86
CA GLY A 113 -3.26 -13.06 7.66
C GLY A 113 -4.35 -12.96 8.72
N LEU A 114 -3.99 -12.92 10.00
CA LEU A 114 -4.99 -12.76 11.06
C LEU A 114 -5.74 -11.41 10.95
N PRO A 115 -5.08 -10.25 10.78
CA PRO A 115 -5.79 -9.01 10.50
C PRO A 115 -6.65 -9.04 9.24
N LEU A 116 -6.22 -9.71 8.17
CA LEU A 116 -7.01 -9.90 6.95
C LEU A 116 -8.28 -10.71 7.22
N LEU A 117 -8.19 -11.80 8.00
CA LEU A 117 -9.36 -12.61 8.36
C LEU A 117 -10.34 -11.83 9.25
N VAL A 118 -9.83 -11.13 10.28
CA VAL A 118 -10.64 -10.28 11.14
C VAL A 118 -11.30 -9.17 10.32
N TYR A 119 -10.57 -8.55 9.41
CA TYR A 119 -11.15 -7.57 8.52
C TYR A 119 -12.23 -8.19 7.63
N GLY A 120 -11.90 -9.27 6.92
CA GLY A 120 -12.76 -9.89 5.94
C GLY A 120 -14.09 -10.40 6.47
N PHE A 121 -14.11 -10.96 7.68
CA PHE A 121 -15.33 -11.49 8.30
C PHE A 121 -16.02 -10.51 9.26
N VAL A 122 -15.32 -9.51 9.80
CA VAL A 122 -15.90 -8.62 10.82
C VAL A 122 -15.95 -7.17 10.33
N ILE A 123 -14.80 -6.56 10.06
CA ILE A 123 -14.72 -5.12 9.75
C ILE A 123 -15.35 -4.79 8.40
N GLY A 124 -15.06 -5.58 7.36
CA GLY A 124 -15.61 -5.41 6.01
C GLY A 124 -17.14 -5.51 6.01
N PRO A 125 -17.74 -6.63 6.48
CA PRO A 125 -19.19 -6.76 6.58
C PRO A 125 -19.85 -5.69 7.46
N ALA A 126 -19.22 -5.30 8.58
CA ALA A 126 -19.70 -4.19 9.39
C ALA A 126 -19.66 -2.85 8.64
N THR A 127 -18.65 -2.61 7.81
CA THR A 127 -18.54 -1.40 6.98
C THR A 127 -19.62 -1.39 5.89
N ILE A 128 -19.90 -2.54 5.25
CA ILE A 128 -21.03 -2.69 4.32
C ILE A 128 -22.35 -2.39 5.03
N ALA A 129 -22.58 -2.99 6.20
CA ALA A 129 -23.80 -2.77 6.97
C ALA A 129 -23.96 -1.30 7.36
N LEU A 130 -22.88 -0.64 7.76
CA LEU A 130 -22.85 0.79 8.08
C LEU A 130 -23.23 1.64 6.86
N ALA A 131 -22.63 1.38 5.70
CA ALA A 131 -22.96 2.09 4.45
C ALA A 131 -24.44 1.90 4.06
N GLN A 132 -24.96 0.67 4.16
CA GLN A 132 -26.36 0.37 3.87
C GLN A 132 -27.33 0.97 4.88
N SER A 133 -26.88 1.26 6.10
CA SER A 133 -27.67 2.01 7.10
C SER A 133 -28.00 3.41 6.60
N GLY A 134 -27.08 4.03 5.85
CA GLY A 134 -27.36 5.27 5.15
C GLY A 134 -28.50 5.16 4.14
N ALA A 135 -28.67 4.01 3.51
CA ALA A 135 -29.75 3.75 2.56
C ALA A 135 -31.07 3.28 3.22
N GLY A 136 -31.17 3.32 4.56
CA GLY A 136 -32.38 2.94 5.30
C GLY A 136 -32.47 1.46 5.66
N HIS A 137 -31.43 0.66 5.42
CA HIS A 137 -31.40 -0.75 5.84
C HIS A 137 -30.90 -0.88 7.30
N PRO A 138 -31.59 -1.61 8.19
CA PRO A 138 -31.12 -1.79 9.56
C PRO A 138 -29.75 -2.47 9.62
N PHE A 139 -28.82 -1.88 10.37
CA PHE A 139 -27.44 -2.36 10.50
C PHE A 139 -27.36 -3.83 10.93
N ALA A 140 -28.05 -4.18 12.02
CA ALA A 140 -27.99 -5.53 12.61
C ALA A 140 -28.54 -6.59 11.66
N ASP A 141 -29.62 -6.30 10.94
CA ASP A 141 -30.22 -7.21 9.98
C ASP A 141 -29.29 -7.45 8.79
N THR A 142 -28.70 -6.38 8.25
CA THR A 142 -27.73 -6.47 7.17
C THR A 142 -26.50 -7.25 7.58
N LEU A 143 -25.90 -6.92 8.73
CA LEU A 143 -24.73 -7.62 9.23
C LEU A 143 -25.01 -9.11 9.48
N GLY A 144 -26.14 -9.42 10.11
CA GLY A 144 -26.59 -10.80 10.33
C GLY A 144 -26.81 -11.55 9.01
N ARG A 145 -27.36 -10.91 7.97
CA ARG A 145 -27.48 -11.52 6.63
C ARG A 145 -26.11 -11.80 6.01
N LEU A 146 -25.16 -10.87 6.10
CA LEU A 146 -23.81 -11.05 5.56
C LEU A 146 -23.06 -12.19 6.26
N TRP A 147 -23.14 -12.27 7.59
CA TRP A 147 -22.54 -13.37 8.34
C TRP A 147 -23.17 -14.73 8.05
N ARG A 148 -24.51 -14.82 7.95
CA ARG A 148 -25.19 -16.08 7.59
C ARG A 148 -24.80 -16.57 6.19
N LYS A 149 -24.52 -15.64 5.26
CA LYS A 149 -24.00 -15.97 3.93
C LYS A 149 -22.51 -16.30 3.90
N GLY A 150 -21.79 -16.15 5.02
CA GLY A 150 -20.35 -16.30 5.07
C GLY A 150 -19.60 -15.28 4.22
N THR A 151 -20.15 -14.07 4.05
CA THR A 151 -19.53 -13.02 3.22
C THR A 151 -18.15 -12.66 3.75
N PHE A 152 -17.15 -12.78 2.88
CA PHE A 152 -15.78 -12.34 3.12
C PHE A 152 -15.50 -11.11 2.25
N GLU A 153 -15.23 -9.98 2.89
CA GLU A 153 -15.03 -8.68 2.24
C GLU A 153 -13.63 -8.14 2.55
N ASN A 154 -12.68 -8.36 1.63
CA ASN A 154 -11.29 -7.98 1.86
C ASN A 154 -11.03 -6.48 1.75
N GLY A 155 -11.89 -5.68 1.09
CA GLY A 155 -11.76 -4.23 1.05
C GLY A 155 -10.35 -3.75 0.74
N PRO A 156 -9.86 -2.70 1.42
CA PRO A 156 -8.46 -2.27 1.31
C PRO A 156 -7.43 -3.33 1.71
N MET A 157 -7.80 -4.33 2.53
CA MET A 157 -6.92 -5.43 2.97
C MET A 157 -6.51 -6.39 1.85
N TRP A 158 -7.03 -6.21 0.62
CA TRP A 158 -6.49 -6.84 -0.59
C TRP A 158 -4.96 -6.69 -0.70
N PHE A 159 -4.39 -5.57 -0.23
CA PHE A 159 -2.94 -5.37 -0.24
C PHE A 159 -2.23 -6.32 0.74
N ALA A 160 -2.80 -6.57 1.92
CA ALA A 160 -2.25 -7.53 2.87
C ALA A 160 -2.32 -8.98 2.32
N GLU A 161 -3.41 -9.31 1.60
CA GLU A 161 -3.56 -10.57 0.87
C GLU A 161 -2.47 -10.74 -0.19
N ALA A 162 -2.29 -9.76 -1.07
CA ALA A 162 -1.24 -9.77 -2.09
C ALA A 162 0.17 -9.84 -1.46
N LEU A 163 0.41 -9.16 -0.34
CA LEU A 163 1.67 -9.25 0.40
C LEU A 163 1.93 -10.65 0.98
N LEU A 164 0.91 -11.38 1.42
CA LEU A 164 1.07 -12.78 1.84
C LEU A 164 1.51 -13.65 0.66
N MET A 165 0.89 -13.49 -0.51
CA MET A 165 1.28 -14.20 -1.73
C MET A 165 2.73 -13.88 -2.13
N PHE A 166 3.11 -12.60 -2.11
CA PHE A 166 4.47 -12.17 -2.45
C PHE A 166 5.50 -12.62 -1.40
N SER A 167 5.11 -12.68 -0.13
CA SER A 167 5.95 -13.20 0.96
C SER A 167 6.18 -14.71 0.79
N ALA A 168 5.13 -15.47 0.46
CA ALA A 168 5.22 -16.90 0.16
C ALA A 168 6.14 -17.14 -1.05
N ALA A 169 5.93 -16.43 -2.15
CA ALA A 169 6.78 -16.52 -3.35
C ALA A 169 8.24 -16.19 -3.05
N ALA A 170 8.51 -15.12 -2.28
CA ALA A 170 9.87 -14.76 -1.88
C ALA A 170 10.53 -15.81 -0.98
N ALA A 171 9.78 -16.41 -0.06
CA ALA A 171 10.29 -17.49 0.80
C ALA A 171 10.59 -18.77 0.00
N LEU A 172 9.71 -19.14 -0.93
CA LEU A 172 9.93 -20.27 -1.83
C LEU A 172 11.14 -20.04 -2.74
N TRP A 173 11.30 -18.83 -3.28
CA TRP A 173 12.48 -18.45 -4.06
C TRP A 173 13.76 -18.59 -3.23
N HIS A 174 13.75 -18.13 -1.97
CA HIS A 174 14.89 -18.26 -1.07
C HIS A 174 15.27 -19.73 -0.82
N ILE A 175 14.28 -20.59 -0.63
CA ILE A 175 14.48 -22.03 -0.43
C ILE A 175 15.00 -22.71 -1.70
N ALA A 176 14.44 -22.41 -2.86
CA ALA A 176 14.81 -23.03 -4.13
C ALA A 176 16.20 -22.59 -4.62
N PHE A 177 16.58 -21.33 -4.39
CA PHE A 177 17.78 -20.73 -4.95
C PHE A 177 18.82 -20.31 -3.89
N ARG A 178 18.89 -21.03 -2.76
CA ARG A 178 19.78 -20.73 -1.62
C ARG A 178 21.21 -20.36 -2.00
N ARG A 179 21.81 -21.10 -2.95
CA ARG A 179 23.19 -20.85 -3.41
C ARG A 179 23.37 -19.51 -4.11
N THR A 180 22.39 -19.08 -4.90
CA THR A 180 22.44 -17.76 -5.56
C THR A 180 22.21 -16.64 -4.55
N VAL A 181 21.28 -16.85 -3.61
CA VAL A 181 20.99 -15.88 -2.55
C VAL A 181 22.20 -15.67 -1.64
N ALA A 182 22.87 -16.75 -1.22
CA ALA A 182 24.08 -16.68 -0.39
C ALA A 182 25.26 -15.99 -1.10
N ARG A 183 25.33 -16.09 -2.44
CA ARG A 183 26.34 -15.38 -3.24
C ARG A 183 26.05 -13.88 -3.33
N ASP A 184 24.78 -13.49 -3.42
CA ASP A 184 24.40 -12.07 -3.49
C ASP A 184 24.56 -11.36 -2.13
N THR A 185 24.40 -12.05 -1.00
CA THR A 185 24.65 -11.47 0.34
C THR A 185 26.13 -11.26 0.63
N ASN A 186 27.01 -12.15 0.13
CA ASN A 186 28.45 -12.09 0.37
C ASN A 186 29.21 -11.21 -0.65
N ARG A 187 28.51 -10.63 -1.64
CA ARG A 187 29.13 -9.68 -2.56
C ARG A 187 29.18 -8.29 -1.92
N PRO A 188 30.35 -7.62 -1.88
CA PRO A 188 30.45 -6.25 -1.40
C PRO A 188 29.45 -5.33 -2.13
N ALA A 189 29.03 -4.25 -1.48
CA ALA A 189 28.14 -3.19 -2.00
C ALA A 189 28.71 -2.38 -3.21
N ARG A 190 29.50 -3.02 -4.07
CA ARG A 190 30.10 -2.48 -5.29
C ARG A 190 29.18 -2.48 -6.51
N ASN A 191 27.96 -3.02 -6.41
CA ASN A 191 27.02 -2.95 -7.54
C ASN A 191 26.43 -1.54 -7.62
N PRO A 192 26.74 -0.77 -8.69
CA PRO A 192 26.16 0.55 -8.86
C PRO A 192 24.64 0.45 -8.93
N PHE A 193 23.97 1.51 -8.48
CA PHE A 193 22.53 1.66 -8.68
C PHE A 193 22.18 1.46 -10.16
N PRO A 194 21.01 0.86 -10.51
CA PRO A 194 20.65 0.59 -11.89
C PRO A 194 20.81 1.81 -12.81
N SER A 195 21.32 1.57 -14.01
CA SER A 195 21.48 2.64 -15.00
C SER A 195 20.12 3.20 -15.44
N ASP A 196 20.11 4.43 -15.97
CA ASP A 196 18.89 5.04 -16.51
C ASP A 196 18.29 4.18 -17.64
N ARG A 197 19.14 3.50 -18.44
CA ARG A 197 18.69 2.55 -19.48
C ARG A 197 17.99 1.34 -18.87
N THR A 198 18.50 0.81 -17.78
CA THR A 198 17.90 -0.33 -17.05
C THR A 198 16.53 0.06 -16.48
N LEU A 199 16.43 1.26 -15.89
CA LEU A 199 15.16 1.76 -15.36
C LEU A 199 14.15 2.04 -16.49
N ALA A 200 14.59 2.58 -17.63
CA ALA A 200 13.73 2.80 -18.79
C ALA A 200 13.25 1.48 -19.42
N ALA A 201 14.14 0.49 -19.56
CA ALA A 201 13.76 -0.85 -20.01
C ALA A 201 12.77 -1.52 -19.04
N ALA A 202 13.01 -1.40 -17.73
CA ALA A 202 12.08 -1.91 -16.72
C ALA A 202 10.71 -1.22 -16.80
N ALA A 203 10.66 0.10 -16.98
CA ALA A 203 9.41 0.84 -17.15
C ALA A 203 8.66 0.41 -18.42
N LEU A 204 9.37 0.25 -19.55
CA LEU A 204 8.81 -0.21 -20.81
C LEU A 204 8.21 -1.62 -20.68
N LEU A 205 8.99 -2.57 -20.14
CA LEU A 205 8.53 -3.96 -19.93
C LEU A 205 7.35 -4.03 -18.94
N THR A 206 7.37 -3.19 -17.90
CA THR A 206 6.25 -3.07 -16.96
C THR A 206 5.00 -2.56 -17.68
N GLY A 207 5.12 -1.57 -18.57
CA GLY A 207 4.01 -1.07 -19.36
C GLY A 207 3.45 -2.10 -20.33
N ILE A 208 4.31 -2.88 -21.01
CA ILE A 208 3.88 -3.99 -21.88
C ILE A 208 3.12 -5.04 -21.06
N ALA A 209 3.66 -5.45 -19.91
CA ALA A 209 3.01 -6.42 -19.03
C ALA A 209 1.68 -5.88 -18.46
N ALA A 210 1.64 -4.60 -18.07
CA ALA A 210 0.43 -3.95 -17.58
C ALA A 210 -0.65 -3.91 -18.66
N LEU A 211 -0.29 -3.59 -19.91
CA LEU A 211 -1.20 -3.61 -21.05
C LEU A 211 -1.77 -5.03 -21.27
N ALA A 212 -0.91 -6.05 -21.31
CA ALA A 212 -1.34 -7.44 -21.47
C ALA A 212 -2.29 -7.90 -20.36
N LEU A 213 -1.99 -7.56 -19.09
CA LEU A 213 -2.86 -7.87 -17.97
C LEU A 213 -4.20 -7.13 -18.08
N ARG A 214 -4.21 -5.86 -18.49
CA ARG A 214 -5.43 -5.04 -18.63
C ARG A 214 -6.30 -5.46 -19.80
N SER A 215 -5.72 -6.01 -20.87
CA SER A 215 -6.50 -6.61 -21.97
C SER A 215 -7.33 -7.81 -21.49
N ARG A 216 -6.86 -8.54 -20.48
CA ARG A 216 -7.59 -9.69 -19.90
C ARG A 216 -8.45 -9.32 -18.68
N TRP A 217 -7.95 -8.41 -17.85
CA TRP A 217 -8.58 -7.91 -16.64
C TRP A 217 -8.52 -6.37 -16.64
N PRO A 218 -9.49 -5.72 -17.32
CA PRO A 218 -9.58 -4.27 -17.35
C PRO A 218 -9.63 -3.66 -15.95
N VAL A 219 -9.26 -2.38 -15.85
CA VAL A 219 -9.29 -1.62 -14.59
C VAL A 219 -10.70 -1.67 -14.00
N GLY A 220 -10.78 -1.95 -12.70
CA GLY A 220 -12.06 -2.13 -11.99
C GLY A 220 -12.54 -3.57 -11.91
N ILE A 221 -11.98 -4.50 -12.69
CA ILE A 221 -12.29 -5.94 -12.58
C ILE A 221 -11.45 -6.57 -11.47
N ASN A 222 -12.16 -7.16 -10.50
CA ASN A 222 -11.54 -7.89 -9.39
C ASN A 222 -11.59 -9.40 -9.65
N VAL A 223 -10.48 -10.09 -9.40
CA VAL A 223 -10.39 -11.55 -9.32
C VAL A 223 -9.96 -11.90 -7.90
N TRP A 224 -10.82 -12.59 -7.14
CA TRP A 224 -10.61 -12.83 -5.70
C TRP A 224 -10.32 -11.54 -4.89
N GLY A 225 -10.97 -10.43 -5.28
CA GLY A 225 -10.75 -9.13 -4.63
C GLY A 225 -9.43 -8.43 -5.02
N LEU A 226 -8.69 -8.96 -6.00
CA LEU A 226 -7.46 -8.37 -6.52
C LEU A 226 -7.68 -7.79 -7.92
N GLN A 227 -7.22 -6.56 -8.15
CA GLN A 227 -7.19 -5.96 -9.50
C GLN A 227 -5.90 -6.35 -10.21
N LEU A 228 -5.94 -7.49 -10.90
CA LEU A 228 -4.76 -8.07 -11.58
C LEU A 228 -4.15 -7.14 -12.64
N GLY A 229 -4.91 -6.20 -13.20
CA GLY A 229 -4.44 -5.17 -14.14
C GLY A 229 -3.33 -4.24 -13.60
N TYR A 230 -3.06 -4.25 -12.28
CA TYR A 230 -1.98 -3.48 -11.65
C TYR A 230 -0.77 -4.33 -11.23
N PHE A 231 -0.85 -5.66 -11.34
CA PHE A 231 0.15 -6.55 -10.74
C PHE A 231 1.51 -6.50 -11.44
N ALA A 232 1.60 -6.05 -12.70
CA ALA A 232 2.87 -5.83 -13.37
C ALA A 232 3.77 -4.88 -12.55
N SER A 233 3.27 -3.68 -12.23
CA SER A 233 3.99 -2.69 -11.43
C SER A 233 4.26 -3.20 -10.01
N TYR A 234 3.30 -3.89 -9.39
CA TYR A 234 3.44 -4.41 -8.02
C TYR A 234 4.55 -5.46 -7.91
N VAL A 235 4.60 -6.42 -8.84
CA VAL A 235 5.63 -7.46 -8.87
C VAL A 235 7.01 -6.84 -9.09
N VAL A 236 7.13 -5.95 -10.08
CA VAL A 236 8.43 -5.31 -10.41
C VAL A 236 8.94 -4.48 -9.23
N LEU A 237 8.08 -3.68 -8.61
CA LEU A 237 8.46 -2.85 -7.47
C LEU A 237 8.77 -3.67 -6.22
N TYR A 238 8.02 -4.73 -5.93
CA TYR A 238 8.33 -5.65 -4.82
C TYR A 238 9.69 -6.33 -5.02
N ALA A 239 9.96 -6.83 -6.23
CA ALA A 239 11.24 -7.45 -6.58
C ALA A 239 12.39 -6.43 -6.51
N ALA A 240 12.18 -5.21 -7.00
CA ALA A 240 13.14 -4.11 -6.89
C ALA A 240 13.43 -3.76 -5.42
N GLY A 241 12.42 -3.78 -4.55
CA GLY A 241 12.58 -3.63 -3.10
C GLY A 241 13.47 -4.72 -2.52
N CYS A 242 13.18 -6.00 -2.82
CA CYS A 242 13.98 -7.13 -2.37
C CYS A 242 15.44 -7.02 -2.81
N ARG A 243 15.70 -6.61 -4.06
CA ARG A 243 17.06 -6.41 -4.58
C ARG A 243 17.75 -5.25 -3.88
N THR A 244 17.08 -4.11 -3.76
CA THR A 244 17.58 -2.89 -3.10
C THR A 244 18.07 -3.16 -1.67
N ALA A 245 17.37 -4.00 -0.93
CA ALA A 245 17.71 -4.35 0.45
C ALA A 245 19.04 -5.10 0.59
N ARG A 246 19.42 -5.92 -0.41
CA ARG A 246 20.64 -6.73 -0.35
C ARG A 246 21.90 -5.92 -0.64
N VAL A 247 21.77 -4.82 -1.38
CA VAL A 247 22.89 -4.00 -1.87
C VAL A 247 22.84 -2.57 -1.33
N HIS A 248 21.98 -2.29 -0.36
CA HIS A 248 21.86 -0.99 0.32
C HIS A 248 21.64 0.22 -0.62
N TRP A 249 21.01 -0.01 -1.78
CA TRP A 249 20.82 1.03 -2.81
C TRP A 249 20.02 2.24 -2.32
N ILE A 250 19.06 2.03 -1.43
CA ILE A 250 18.18 3.12 -0.96
C ILE A 250 18.93 4.14 -0.11
N GLU A 251 19.98 3.71 0.60
CA GLU A 251 20.81 4.56 1.45
C GLU A 251 21.67 5.52 0.62
N HIS A 252 21.97 5.17 -0.64
CA HIS A 252 22.87 5.90 -1.52
C HIS A 252 22.25 6.16 -2.91
N LEU A 253 21.05 6.74 -2.94
CA LEU A 253 20.38 7.08 -4.21
C LEU A 253 21.11 8.19 -4.99
N PRO A 254 21.51 7.97 -6.26
CA PRO A 254 22.22 8.98 -7.04
C PRO A 254 21.34 10.21 -7.32
N ALA A 255 21.75 11.37 -6.81
CA ALA A 255 20.95 12.61 -6.90
C ALA A 255 20.65 13.04 -8.35
N ARG A 256 21.57 12.78 -9.29
CA ARG A 256 21.36 13.02 -10.73
C ARG A 256 20.18 12.21 -11.26
N GLN A 257 20.14 10.91 -10.95
CA GLN A 257 19.09 10.02 -11.44
C GLN A 257 17.75 10.32 -10.77
N VAL A 258 17.73 10.56 -9.45
CA VAL A 258 16.50 10.99 -8.76
C VAL A 258 15.90 12.23 -9.41
N ARG A 259 16.72 13.25 -9.72
CA ARG A 259 16.25 14.46 -10.42
C ARG A 259 15.75 14.17 -11.84
N LEU A 260 16.45 13.32 -12.59
CA LEU A 260 16.04 12.95 -13.95
C LEU A 260 14.68 12.24 -13.95
N TRP A 261 14.54 11.19 -13.14
CA TRP A 261 13.32 10.41 -13.06
C TRP A 261 12.16 11.22 -12.48
N TRP A 262 12.43 12.12 -11.54
CA TRP A 262 11.42 13.07 -11.06
C TRP A 262 10.93 14.01 -12.17
N ARG A 263 11.84 14.55 -13.00
CA ARG A 263 11.46 15.36 -14.16
C ARG A 263 10.64 14.56 -15.17
N ILE A 264 11.03 13.31 -15.44
CA ILE A 264 10.27 12.41 -16.32
C ILE A 264 8.86 12.19 -15.76
N ALA A 265 8.71 11.91 -14.47
CA ALA A 265 7.41 11.76 -13.84
C ALA A 265 6.55 13.03 -13.95
N LEU A 266 7.14 14.21 -13.69
CA LEU A 266 6.44 15.49 -13.83
C LEU A 266 5.97 15.78 -15.27
N LEU A 267 6.80 15.43 -16.26
CA LEU A 267 6.45 15.60 -17.68
C LEU A 267 5.44 14.56 -18.16
N ALA A 268 5.49 13.33 -17.63
CA ALA A 268 4.53 12.27 -17.93
C ALA A 268 3.17 12.53 -17.27
N LEU A 269 3.14 13.11 -16.06
CA LEU A 269 1.94 13.34 -15.26
C LEU A 269 0.77 13.96 -16.06
N PRO A 270 0.92 15.06 -16.82
CA PRO A 270 -0.17 15.65 -17.58
C PRO A 270 -0.60 14.85 -18.81
N VAL A 271 0.20 13.87 -19.28
CA VAL A 271 -0.10 13.12 -20.52
C VAL A 271 -1.43 12.38 -20.41
N LEU A 272 -1.69 11.73 -19.27
CA LEU A 272 -2.94 10.99 -19.06
C LEU A 272 -4.17 11.91 -19.06
N PRO A 273 -4.27 12.96 -18.21
CA PRO A 273 -5.44 13.85 -18.24
C PRO A 273 -5.61 14.55 -19.59
N VAL A 274 -4.51 14.97 -20.25
CA VAL A 274 -4.57 15.54 -21.60
C VAL A 274 -5.13 14.54 -22.61
N ALA A 275 -4.70 13.28 -22.57
CA ALA A 275 -5.25 12.24 -23.44
C ALA A 275 -6.75 12.02 -23.24
N TYR A 276 -7.23 12.01 -21.99
CA TYR A 276 -8.67 11.92 -21.70
C TYR A 276 -9.46 13.16 -22.15
N LEU A 277 -8.89 14.37 -22.03
CA LEU A 277 -9.51 15.60 -22.52
C LEU A 277 -9.57 15.63 -24.05
N LEU A 278 -8.50 15.22 -24.73
CA LEU A 278 -8.46 15.15 -26.19
C LEU A 278 -9.42 14.08 -26.71
N ALA A 279 -9.55 12.94 -26.04
CA ALA A 279 -10.50 11.89 -26.42
C ALA A 279 -11.97 12.35 -26.39
N LYS A 280 -12.31 13.42 -25.67
CA LYS A 280 -13.66 14.03 -25.75
C LYS A 280 -13.93 14.62 -27.14
N HIS A 281 -12.91 15.20 -27.77
CA HIS A 281 -13.00 15.91 -29.04
C HIS A 281 -12.56 15.05 -30.24
N VAL A 282 -11.72 14.05 -30.00
CA VAL A 282 -11.14 13.15 -31.02
C VAL A 282 -11.57 11.71 -30.72
N PRO A 283 -12.64 11.20 -31.37
CA PRO A 283 -13.16 9.85 -31.10
C PRO A 283 -12.12 8.74 -31.28
N ALA A 284 -11.17 8.91 -32.21
CA ALA A 284 -10.09 7.96 -32.46
C ALA A 284 -9.15 7.74 -31.25
N LEU A 285 -9.14 8.63 -30.26
CA LEU A 285 -8.37 8.47 -29.03
C LEU A 285 -9.15 7.74 -27.92
N ARG A 286 -10.43 7.39 -28.12
CA ARG A 286 -11.23 6.68 -27.11
C ARG A 286 -10.92 5.19 -27.10
N GLY A 287 -10.93 4.57 -25.93
CA GLY A 287 -10.73 3.12 -25.77
C GLY A 287 -9.26 2.72 -25.80
N HIS A 288 -8.88 1.83 -26.72
CA HIS A 288 -7.54 1.20 -26.75
C HIS A 288 -6.36 2.19 -26.67
N PRO A 289 -6.36 3.36 -27.34
CA PRO A 289 -5.27 4.34 -27.19
C PRO A 289 -5.10 4.85 -25.75
N GLN A 290 -6.19 5.09 -25.01
CA GLN A 290 -6.13 5.50 -23.60
C GLN A 290 -5.59 4.38 -22.71
N GLU A 291 -5.94 3.12 -22.99
CA GLU A 291 -5.43 1.96 -22.26
C GLU A 291 -3.91 1.81 -22.44
N VAL A 292 -3.43 1.95 -23.68
CA VAL A 292 -2.00 1.96 -24.02
C VAL A 292 -1.30 3.12 -23.31
N ILE A 293 -1.81 4.35 -23.45
CA ILE A 293 -1.24 5.52 -22.78
C ILE A 293 -1.17 5.28 -21.28
N TYR A 294 -2.24 4.78 -20.65
CA TYR A 294 -2.27 4.52 -19.22
C TYR A 294 -1.27 3.45 -18.78
N ALA A 295 -1.10 2.38 -19.57
CA ALA A 295 -0.16 1.29 -19.29
C ALA A 295 1.30 1.77 -19.26
N PHE A 296 1.70 2.66 -20.17
CA PHE A 296 3.07 3.20 -20.21
C PHE A 296 3.26 4.44 -19.33
N TRP A 297 2.19 5.20 -19.09
CA TRP A 297 2.20 6.35 -18.19
C TRP A 297 2.47 5.96 -16.74
N GLU A 298 1.83 4.90 -16.26
CA GLU A 298 1.92 4.45 -14.88
C GLU A 298 3.37 4.24 -14.40
N PRO A 299 4.19 3.36 -15.01
CA PRO A 299 5.54 3.08 -14.51
C PRO A 299 6.46 4.32 -14.52
N LEU A 300 6.28 5.25 -15.47
CA LEU A 300 7.06 6.48 -15.53
C LEU A 300 6.77 7.41 -14.36
N VAL A 301 5.48 7.60 -14.05
CA VAL A 301 5.05 8.39 -12.89
C VAL A 301 5.43 7.68 -11.60
N ALA A 302 5.23 6.36 -11.54
CA ALA A 302 5.54 5.51 -10.40
C ALA A 302 7.01 5.61 -10.00
N TRP A 303 7.95 5.40 -10.94
CA TRP A 303 9.38 5.30 -10.63
C TRP A 303 9.92 6.65 -10.17
N GLY A 304 9.63 7.71 -10.93
CA GLY A 304 10.11 9.05 -10.60
C GLY A 304 9.59 9.55 -9.27
N THR A 305 8.30 9.37 -9.00
CA THR A 305 7.69 9.75 -7.71
C THR A 305 8.24 8.92 -6.56
N SER A 306 8.37 7.60 -6.74
CA SER A 306 8.90 6.69 -5.71
C SER A 306 10.35 7.01 -5.34
N LEU A 307 11.22 7.21 -6.34
CA LEU A 307 12.63 7.59 -6.12
C LEU A 307 12.73 8.96 -5.44
N PHE A 308 11.95 9.94 -5.90
CA PHE A 308 11.92 11.26 -5.31
C PHE A 308 11.49 11.22 -3.84
N LEU A 309 10.36 10.57 -3.53
CA LEU A 309 9.84 10.47 -2.16
C LEU A 309 10.79 9.70 -1.25
N ALA A 310 11.27 8.53 -1.67
CA ALA A 310 12.24 7.76 -0.89
C ALA A 310 13.52 8.57 -0.60
N SER A 311 14.03 9.29 -1.60
CA SER A 311 15.21 10.14 -1.45
C SER A 311 14.96 11.34 -0.53
N ARG A 312 13.79 11.99 -0.63
CA ARG A 312 13.43 13.16 0.16
C ARG A 312 13.20 12.82 1.63
N PHE A 313 12.50 11.72 1.90
CA PHE A 313 12.19 11.29 3.26
C PHE A 313 13.43 10.79 4.00
N GLN A 314 14.30 10.03 3.32
CA GLN A 314 15.56 9.60 3.93
C GLN A 314 16.45 10.79 4.30
N ARG A 315 16.59 11.80 3.43
CA ARG A 315 17.32 13.03 3.77
C ARG A 315 16.65 13.88 4.85
N ARG A 316 15.35 13.69 5.09
CA ARG A 316 14.58 14.53 6.03
C ARG A 316 14.56 13.94 7.44
N PHE A 317 14.65 12.62 7.56
CA PHE A 317 14.44 11.89 8.79
C PHE A 317 15.57 10.90 9.03
N ASP A 318 16.56 11.33 9.82
CA ASP A 318 17.59 10.42 10.34
C ASP A 318 17.05 9.60 11.53
N ARG A 319 16.15 10.21 12.32
CA ARG A 319 15.43 9.59 13.44
C ARG A 319 13.99 10.09 13.48
N LEU A 320 13.06 9.23 13.89
CA LEU A 320 11.68 9.64 14.15
C LEU A 320 11.50 10.03 15.62
N THR A 321 10.96 11.23 15.85
CA THR A 321 10.65 11.75 17.19
C THR A 321 9.22 12.28 17.24
N GLY A 322 8.66 12.35 18.46
CA GLY A 322 7.34 12.93 18.72
C GLY A 322 6.22 12.34 17.87
N ALA A 323 5.48 13.23 17.18
CA ALA A 323 4.31 12.85 16.39
C ALA A 323 4.64 11.85 15.27
N TRP A 324 5.81 11.94 14.65
CA TRP A 324 6.22 11.06 13.54
C TRP A 324 6.44 9.61 13.98
N GLN A 325 7.08 9.42 15.13
CA GLN A 325 7.28 8.09 15.71
C GLN A 325 5.93 7.45 16.06
N SER A 326 5.03 8.23 16.69
CA SER A 326 3.69 7.77 17.04
C SER A 326 2.87 7.42 15.80
N LEU A 327 2.90 8.26 14.76
CA LEU A 327 2.18 8.03 13.51
C LEU A 327 2.70 6.79 12.78
N SER A 328 4.02 6.63 12.66
CA SER A 328 4.61 5.44 12.03
C SER A 328 4.23 4.13 12.75
N ARG A 329 4.20 4.15 14.09
CA ARG A 329 3.74 3.01 14.90
C ARG A 329 2.26 2.68 14.65
N ARG A 330 1.41 3.69 14.42
CA ARG A 330 -0.05 3.53 14.25
C ARG A 330 -0.48 3.26 12.81
N ALA A 331 0.40 3.46 11.83
CA ALA A 331 0.07 3.42 10.41
C ALA A 331 -0.70 2.15 10.01
N TYR A 332 -0.22 0.96 10.37
CA TYR A 332 -0.88 -0.28 9.97
C TYR A 332 -2.28 -0.43 10.58
N THR A 333 -2.45 -0.08 11.86
CA THR A 333 -3.76 -0.06 12.51
C THR A 333 -4.71 0.94 11.86
N ILE A 334 -4.24 2.17 11.55
CA ILE A 334 -5.01 3.19 10.81
C ILE A 334 -5.50 2.60 9.48
N TYR A 335 -4.62 1.95 8.74
CA TYR A 335 -4.96 1.30 7.48
C TYR A 335 -6.04 0.21 7.64
N ILE A 336 -6.05 -0.57 8.73
CA ILE A 336 -7.08 -1.58 8.95
C ILE A 336 -8.44 -0.96 9.28
N ILE A 337 -8.46 0.09 10.13
CA ILE A 337 -9.72 0.62 10.70
C ILE A 337 -10.30 1.80 9.93
N HIS A 338 -9.59 2.37 8.96
CA HIS A 338 -10.08 3.54 8.24
C HIS A 338 -11.41 3.35 7.51
N PRO A 339 -11.79 2.16 6.98
CA PRO A 339 -13.03 2.04 6.21
C PRO A 339 -14.29 2.33 7.03
N PRO A 340 -14.56 1.68 8.18
CA PRO A 340 -15.76 2.01 8.97
C PRO A 340 -15.71 3.42 9.55
N VAL A 341 -14.52 3.92 9.92
CA VAL A 341 -14.36 5.29 10.46
C VAL A 341 -14.71 6.34 9.40
N LEU A 342 -14.15 6.20 8.19
CA LEU A 342 -14.37 7.13 7.09
C LEU A 342 -15.84 7.13 6.65
N VAL A 343 -16.44 5.94 6.49
CA VAL A 343 -17.86 5.80 6.13
C VAL A 343 -18.75 6.39 7.22
N GLY A 344 -18.47 6.10 8.49
CA GLY A 344 -19.23 6.63 9.62
C GLY A 344 -19.20 8.16 9.65
N ILE A 345 -18.03 8.77 9.50
CA ILE A 345 -17.89 10.23 9.45
C ILE A 345 -18.69 10.79 8.28
N ALA A 346 -18.55 10.24 7.06
CA ALA A 346 -19.30 10.71 5.90
C ALA A 346 -20.82 10.68 6.14
N LEU A 347 -21.33 9.60 6.73
CA LEU A 347 -22.75 9.45 7.03
C LEU A 347 -23.29 10.45 8.06
N VAL A 348 -22.50 10.80 9.09
CA VAL A 348 -22.93 11.71 10.18
C VAL A 348 -23.38 13.08 9.66
N TRP A 349 -22.71 13.61 8.64
CA TRP A 349 -22.96 14.96 8.13
C TRP A 349 -23.34 14.99 6.65
N ARG A 350 -23.81 13.86 6.11
CA ARG A 350 -24.25 13.72 4.72
C ARG A 350 -25.34 14.72 4.31
N THR A 351 -26.19 15.14 5.26
CA THR A 351 -27.30 16.08 5.02
C THR A 351 -26.85 17.53 4.86
N VAL A 352 -25.61 17.85 5.21
CA VAL A 352 -25.06 19.21 5.09
C VAL A 352 -24.75 19.50 3.61
N PRO A 353 -25.39 20.49 2.97
CA PRO A 353 -25.25 20.75 1.54
C PRO A 353 -24.05 21.65 1.25
N VAL A 354 -22.84 21.09 1.34
CA VAL A 354 -21.59 21.79 0.98
C VAL A 354 -20.87 21.10 -0.18
N SER A 355 -19.92 21.82 -0.79
CA SER A 355 -19.21 21.31 -1.97
C SER A 355 -18.47 20.00 -1.70
N PRO A 356 -18.34 19.11 -2.71
CA PRO A 356 -17.61 17.85 -2.57
C PRO A 356 -16.16 18.03 -2.10
N PHE A 357 -15.49 19.13 -2.49
CA PHE A 357 -14.14 19.42 -2.03
C PHE A 357 -14.06 19.77 -0.55
N LEU A 358 -15.01 20.54 -0.03
CA LEU A 358 -15.05 20.82 1.40
C LEU A 358 -15.35 19.54 2.17
N LYS A 359 -16.26 18.70 1.67
CA LYS A 359 -16.53 17.39 2.27
C LYS A 359 -15.31 16.49 2.27
N PHE A 360 -14.60 16.40 1.15
CA PHE A 360 -13.36 15.66 1.02
C PHE A 360 -12.29 16.12 2.03
N ALA A 361 -12.06 17.43 2.14
CA ALA A 361 -11.04 17.97 3.04
C ALA A 361 -11.38 17.72 4.51
N VAL A 362 -12.62 18.00 4.92
CA VAL A 362 -13.08 17.85 6.31
C VAL A 362 -13.17 16.38 6.68
N THR A 363 -13.87 15.56 5.91
CA THR A 363 -14.03 14.12 6.20
C THR A 363 -12.69 13.41 6.20
N GLY A 364 -11.81 13.70 5.23
CA GLY A 364 -10.46 13.12 5.19
C GLY A 364 -9.62 13.49 6.42
N GLY A 365 -9.60 14.78 6.78
CA GLY A 365 -8.87 15.26 7.97
C GLY A 365 -9.39 14.67 9.27
N VAL A 366 -10.71 14.70 9.48
CA VAL A 366 -11.36 14.13 10.67
C VAL A 366 -11.16 12.62 10.73
N ALA A 367 -11.24 11.90 9.59
CA ALA A 367 -10.98 10.47 9.54
C ALA A 367 -9.54 10.12 9.91
N CYS A 368 -8.55 10.87 9.40
CA CYS A 368 -7.14 10.66 9.77
C CYS A 368 -6.92 10.84 11.28
N VAL A 369 -7.45 11.92 11.87
CA VAL A 369 -7.32 12.18 13.33
C VAL A 369 -8.03 11.11 14.14
N THR A 370 -9.27 10.77 13.76
CA THR A 370 -10.08 9.76 14.46
C THR A 370 -9.41 8.39 14.41
N CYS A 371 -8.96 7.95 13.23
CA CYS A 371 -8.19 6.71 13.09
C CYS A 371 -6.90 6.74 13.91
N TYR A 372 -6.18 7.86 13.93
CA TYR A 372 -4.96 8.00 14.73
C TYR A 372 -5.24 7.82 16.23
N LEU A 373 -6.32 8.40 16.74
CA LEU A 373 -6.73 8.28 18.14
C LEU A 373 -7.15 6.84 18.48
N ILE A 374 -8.04 6.25 17.67
CA ILE A 374 -8.52 4.86 17.86
C ILE A 374 -7.35 3.87 17.79
N ALA A 375 -6.46 4.00 16.80
CA ALA A 375 -5.25 3.18 16.70
C ALA A 375 -4.38 3.29 17.96
N GLY A 376 -4.32 4.46 18.58
CA GLY A 376 -3.65 4.65 19.87
C GLY A 376 -4.22 3.84 20.99
N LEU A 377 -5.54 3.83 21.10
CA LEU A 377 -6.26 3.10 22.14
C LEU A 377 -6.10 1.59 21.93
N LEU A 378 -6.25 1.11 20.69
CA LEU A 378 -6.05 -0.30 20.34
C LEU A 378 -4.63 -0.79 20.65
N LEU A 379 -3.61 0.02 20.35
CA LEU A 379 -2.21 -0.31 20.60
C LEU A 379 -1.76 -0.17 22.06
N ARG A 380 -2.66 0.19 22.99
CA ARG A 380 -2.44 0.04 24.44
C ARG A 380 -2.62 -1.41 24.89
N VAL A 381 -3.40 -2.20 24.16
CA VAL A 381 -3.58 -3.63 24.44
C VAL A 381 -2.34 -4.39 23.96
N PRO A 382 -1.56 -5.04 24.85
CA PRO A 382 -0.28 -5.64 24.48
C PRO A 382 -0.38 -6.69 23.37
N ARG A 383 -1.45 -7.51 23.39
CA ARG A 383 -1.70 -8.51 22.35
C ARG A 383 -1.89 -7.89 20.98
N LEU A 384 -2.73 -6.85 20.87
CA LEU A 384 -2.93 -6.13 19.61
C LEU A 384 -1.64 -5.44 19.16
N ALA A 385 -0.91 -4.80 20.07
CA ALA A 385 0.36 -4.15 19.76
C ALA A 385 1.47 -5.12 19.30
N SER A 386 1.40 -6.40 19.68
CA SER A 386 2.35 -7.41 19.22
C SER A 386 2.11 -7.86 17.78
N ILE A 387 0.85 -7.79 17.34
CA ILE A 387 0.37 -8.24 16.01
C ILE A 387 0.41 -7.07 15.01
N LEU A 388 -0.11 -5.90 15.41
CA LEU A 388 -0.36 -4.72 14.57
C LEU A 388 0.87 -3.79 14.41
#